data_AF-A0A1Z9SAT2-F1
#
_entry.id   AF-A0A1Z9SAT2-F1
#
_cell.length_a   1.000
_cell.length_b   1.000
_cell.length_c   1.000
_cell.angle_alpha   90.00
_cell.angle_beta   90.00
_cell.angle_gamma   90.00
#
_symmetry.space_group_name_H-M   'P 1'
#
loop_
_entity.id
_entity.type
_entity.pdbx_description
1 polymer ?
#
loop_
_entity_poly.entity_id
_entity_poly.type
_entity_poly.pdbx_seq_one_letter_code
_entity_poly.pdbx_strand_id
1 'polypeptide(L)'
;MFVTESCYSGTLTRSASVGLRVAMVSSGLEPVENNGGGGNSPFARAFLNALSNNPDIIDGTQLFAAIRRLVILDAKQTPEYYDVRNSGYDSDDFLFVRK
;
A
#
# COMPACT_ATOMS: atom_id res chain seq x y z
N MET A 1 -0.71 -8.44 6.30
CA MET A 1 -1.03 -7.40 5.33
C MET A 1 -0.68 -7.92 3.96
N PHE A 2 -1.49 -7.65 2.95
CA PHE A 2 -1.12 -7.91 1.55
C PHE A 2 -0.68 -6.60 0.91
N VAL A 3 0.53 -6.56 0.36
CA VAL A 3 1.04 -5.38 -0.38
C VAL A 3 1.29 -5.83 -1.81
N THR A 4 0.76 -5.08 -2.77
CA THR A 4 0.80 -5.48 -4.18
C THR A 4 1.03 -4.26 -5.06
N GLU A 5 1.94 -4.46 -6.02
CA GLU A 5 2.45 -3.45 -6.92
C GLU A 5 2.25 -3.91 -8.37
N SER A 6 0.99 -4.03 -8.76
CA SER A 6 0.61 -4.45 -10.11
C SER A 6 -0.50 -3.56 -10.66
N CYS A 7 -0.49 -3.32 -11.97
CA CYS A 7 -1.62 -2.67 -12.64
C CYS A 7 -2.93 -3.40 -12.29
N TYR A 8 -4.00 -2.65 -12.01
CA TYR A 8 -5.32 -3.19 -11.70
C TYR A 8 -5.39 -4.05 -10.42
N SER A 9 -4.42 -3.90 -9.52
CA SER A 9 -4.33 -4.68 -8.28
C SER A 9 -5.57 -4.59 -7.39
N GLY A 10 -6.27 -3.44 -7.41
CA GLY A 10 -7.56 -3.27 -6.71
C GLY A 10 -8.64 -4.29 -7.12
N THR A 11 -8.57 -4.83 -8.34
CA THR A 11 -9.51 -5.87 -8.81
C THR A 11 -9.16 -7.26 -8.26
N LEU A 12 -7.86 -7.56 -8.12
CA LEU A 12 -7.36 -8.82 -7.57
C LEU A 12 -7.63 -8.90 -6.07
N THR A 13 -7.41 -7.82 -5.34
CA THR A 13 -7.69 -7.76 -3.89
C THR A 13 -9.18 -7.79 -3.58
N ARG A 14 -10.04 -7.26 -4.47
CA ARG A 14 -11.51 -7.36 -4.33
C ARG A 14 -12.05 -8.77 -4.60
N SER A 15 -11.42 -9.53 -5.50
CA SER A 15 -11.83 -10.90 -5.85
C SER A 15 -11.14 -11.98 -5.01
N ALA A 16 -10.11 -11.62 -4.24
CA ALA A 16 -9.40 -12.55 -3.38
C ALA A 16 -10.26 -12.95 -2.18
N SER A 17 -10.91 -14.11 -2.26
CA SER A 17 -11.55 -14.84 -1.15
C SER A 17 -10.54 -15.54 -0.24
N VAL A 18 -9.33 -14.99 -0.14
CA VAL A 18 -8.28 -15.44 0.79
C VAL A 18 -8.47 -14.63 2.07
N GLY A 19 -8.29 -15.26 3.24
CA GLY A 19 -8.43 -14.62 4.57
C GLY A 19 -7.41 -13.49 4.85
N LEU A 20 -7.39 -12.49 3.98
CA LEU A 20 -6.62 -11.26 4.11
C LEU A 20 -7.37 -10.34 5.08
N ARG A 21 -6.64 -9.70 5.97
CA ARG A 21 -7.19 -8.74 6.94
C ARG A 21 -7.13 -7.31 6.39
N VAL A 22 -6.01 -6.97 5.76
CA VAL A 22 -5.73 -5.65 5.21
C VAL A 22 -4.96 -5.81 3.91
N ALA A 23 -5.34 -5.05 2.88
CA ALA A 23 -4.62 -4.95 1.62
C ALA A 23 -4.23 -3.50 1.29
N MET A 24 -2.98 -3.28 0.90
CA MET A 24 -2.46 -2.01 0.39
C MET A 24 -2.03 -2.22 -1.06
N VAL A 25 -2.63 -1.45 -1.98
CA VAL A 25 -2.43 -1.62 -3.41
C VAL A 25 -1.86 -0.35 -4.04
N SER A 26 -0.94 -0.51 -4.98
CA SER A 26 -0.30 0.61 -5.70
C SER A 26 -1.26 1.38 -6.60
N SER A 27 -2.22 0.67 -7.21
CA SER A 27 -3.27 1.25 -8.05
C SER A 27 -4.56 0.43 -8.02
N GLY A 28 -5.69 1.13 -8.13
CA GLY A 28 -7.02 0.51 -8.23
C GLY A 28 -7.32 -0.02 -9.64
N LEU A 29 -7.60 0.89 -10.59
CA LEU A 29 -7.90 0.59 -12.00
C LEU A 29 -6.96 1.30 -12.99
N GLU A 30 -5.92 1.95 -12.47
CA GLU A 30 -5.01 2.77 -13.26
C GLU A 30 -3.70 2.00 -13.53
N PRO A 31 -3.06 2.21 -14.69
CA PRO A 31 -1.75 1.63 -14.95
C PRO A 31 -0.70 2.18 -13.97
N VAL A 32 0.14 1.29 -13.44
CA VAL A 32 1.27 1.63 -12.57
C VAL A 32 2.39 2.19 -13.42
N GLU A 33 2.93 3.35 -13.03
CA GLU A 33 4.10 3.91 -13.68
C GLU A 33 5.38 3.22 -13.18
N ASN A 34 6.21 2.71 -14.09
CA ASN A 34 7.51 2.13 -13.76
C ASN A 34 8.64 3.18 -13.70
N ASN A 35 8.34 4.46 -13.92
CA ASN A 35 9.33 5.54 -13.99
C ASN A 35 9.41 6.37 -12.70
N GLY A 36 9.40 5.72 -11.55
CA GLY A 36 9.56 6.38 -10.25
C GLY A 36 10.99 6.83 -9.95
N GLY A 37 11.94 6.74 -10.88
CA GLY A 37 13.35 7.11 -10.65
C GLY A 37 14.10 6.15 -9.71
N GLY A 38 15.35 5.81 -10.05
CA GLY A 38 16.17 4.89 -9.24
C GLY A 38 15.82 3.40 -9.36
N GLY A 39 15.02 3.01 -10.37
CA GLY A 39 14.70 1.61 -10.68
C GLY A 39 13.45 1.04 -10.00
N ASN A 40 12.75 1.84 -9.18
CA ASN A 40 11.52 1.45 -8.49
C ASN A 40 10.31 2.24 -9.02
N SER A 41 9.09 1.72 -8.86
CA SER A 41 7.87 2.51 -9.11
C SER A 41 7.74 3.64 -8.08
N PRO A 42 6.95 4.70 -8.38
CA PRO A 42 6.62 5.75 -7.42
C PRO A 42 6.06 5.21 -6.11
N PHE A 43 5.24 4.15 -6.18
CA PHE A 43 4.67 3.48 -5.01
C PHE A 43 5.74 2.77 -4.19
N ALA A 44 6.55 1.90 -4.81
CA ALA A 44 7.63 1.19 -4.13
C ALA A 44 8.61 2.15 -3.47
N ARG A 45 8.99 3.22 -4.18
CA ARG A 45 9.88 4.24 -3.67
C ARG A 45 9.28 4.94 -2.45
N ALA A 46 8.02 5.37 -2.54
CA ALA A 46 7.34 6.02 -1.42
C ALA A 46 7.21 5.07 -0.21
N PHE A 47 6.88 3.80 -0.45
CA PHE A 47 6.76 2.76 0.58
C PHE A 47 8.10 2.51 1.30
N LEU A 48 9.17 2.27 0.55
CA LEU A 48 10.50 2.03 1.11
C LEU A 48 11.03 3.27 1.84
N ASN A 49 10.81 4.48 1.30
CA ASN A 49 11.21 5.72 1.95
C ASN A 49 10.45 5.94 3.26
N ALA A 50 9.14 5.68 3.29
CA ALA A 50 8.33 5.82 4.49
C ALA A 50 8.79 4.86 5.59
N LEU A 51 9.15 3.62 5.25
CA LEU A 51 9.69 2.66 6.22
C LEU A 51 11.13 3.00 6.66
N SER A 52 11.99 3.44 5.73
CA SER A 52 13.40 3.70 6.03
C SER A 52 13.61 4.96 6.87
N ASN A 53 12.77 5.98 6.65
CA ASN A 53 12.86 7.27 7.33
C ASN A 53 12.04 7.33 8.63
N ASN A 54 11.27 6.29 8.96
CA ASN A 54 10.49 6.25 10.18
C ASN A 54 11.30 5.59 11.31
N PRO A 55 11.69 6.34 12.37
CA PRO A 55 12.42 5.79 13.51
C PRO A 55 11.53 5.05 14.52
N ASP A 56 10.22 5.31 14.51
CA ASP A 56 9.27 4.81 15.50
C ASP A 56 8.46 3.60 14.97
N ILE A 57 7.53 3.10 15.79
CA ILE A 57 6.54 2.12 15.34
C ILE A 57 5.46 2.85 14.54
N ILE A 58 5.17 2.39 13.33
CA ILE A 58 4.12 2.96 12.46
C ILE A 58 3.08 1.89 12.13
N ASP A 59 1.79 2.25 12.22
CA ASP A 59 0.70 1.36 11.80
C ASP A 59 0.44 1.44 10.28
N GLY A 60 -0.28 0.45 9.74
CA GLY A 60 -0.57 0.37 8.31
C GLY A 60 -1.36 1.57 7.78
N THR A 61 -2.24 2.14 8.59
CA THR A 61 -3.04 3.33 8.27
C THR A 61 -2.19 4.59 8.17
N GLN A 62 -1.29 4.79 9.13
CA GLN A 62 -0.32 5.89 9.15
C GLN A 62 0.68 5.75 7.99
N LEU A 63 1.17 4.54 7.74
CA LEU A 63 2.05 4.25 6.61
C LEU A 63 1.34 4.58 5.29
N PHE A 64 0.08 4.16 5.14
CA PHE A 64 -0.71 4.48 3.96
C PHE A 64 -0.91 5.99 3.77
N ALA A 65 -1.24 6.71 4.84
CA ALA A 65 -1.41 8.16 4.80
C ALA A 65 -0.14 8.87 4.33
N ALA A 66 1.03 8.41 4.79
CA ALA A 66 2.33 8.97 4.41
C ALA A 66 2.66 8.72 2.92
N ILE A 67 2.39 7.52 2.40
CA ILE A 67 2.73 7.17 1.01
C ILE A 67 1.72 7.76 0.00
N ARG A 68 0.43 7.79 0.34
CA ARG A 68 -0.64 8.13 -0.61
C ARG A 68 -0.43 9.51 -1.22
N ARG A 69 -0.06 10.51 -0.40
CA ARG A 69 0.17 11.87 -0.89
C ARG A 69 1.37 11.95 -1.83
N LEU A 70 2.44 11.23 -1.53
CA LEU A 70 3.65 11.24 -2.35
C LEU A 70 3.40 10.61 -3.72
N VAL A 71 2.68 9.48 -3.75
CA VAL A 71 2.41 8.76 -5.00
C VAL A 71 1.47 9.53 -5.92
N ILE A 72 0.42 10.17 -5.38
CA ILE A 72 -0.52 11.00 -6.17
C ILE A 72 0.17 12.23 -6.78
N LEU A 73 1.19 12.78 -6.11
CA LEU A 73 1.94 13.93 -6.62
C LEU A 73 2.95 13.55 -7.70
N ASP A 74 3.48 12.34 -7.64
CA ASP A 74 4.58 11.86 -8.48
C ASP A 74 4.11 11.03 -9.67
N ALA A 75 2.87 10.51 -9.63
CA ALA A 75 2.31 9.66 -10.67
C ALA A 75 0.79 9.79 -10.76
N LYS A 76 0.22 9.34 -11.89
CA LYS A 76 -1.24 9.30 -12.09
C LYS A 76 -1.94 8.19 -11.32
N GLN A 77 -1.20 7.26 -10.73
CA GLN A 77 -1.78 6.15 -9.98
C GLN A 77 -2.27 6.60 -8.59
N THR A 78 -3.43 6.09 -8.20
CA THR A 78 -3.99 6.32 -6.87
C THR A 78 -3.86 5.06 -6.01
N PRO A 79 -3.00 5.06 -4.96
CA PRO A 79 -2.93 3.96 -4.02
C PRO A 79 -4.21 3.82 -3.21
N GLU A 80 -4.56 2.58 -2.87
CA GLU A 80 -5.74 2.27 -2.07
C GLU A 80 -5.38 1.35 -0.90
N TYR A 81 -6.09 1.50 0.20
CA TYR A 81 -5.93 0.71 1.41
C TYR A 81 -7.31 0.20 1.83
N TYR A 82 -7.46 -1.12 1.79
CA TYR A 82 -8.73 -1.80 1.98
C TYR A 82 -8.68 -2.66 3.22
N ASP A 83 -9.70 -2.50 4.06
CA ASP A 83 -10.09 -3.52 5.02
C ASP A 83 -10.91 -4.59 4.27
N VAL A 84 -10.41 -5.83 4.29
CA VAL A 84 -11.08 -6.93 3.61
C VAL A 84 -12.19 -7.43 4.55
N ARG A 85 -13.38 -6.86 4.34
CA ARG A 85 -14.61 -7.17 5.09
C ARG A 85 -15.04 -8.63 4.89
N ASN A 86 -14.54 -9.51 5.76
CA ASN A 86 -15.17 -10.76 6.22
C ASN A 86 -14.25 -11.57 7.16
N SER A 87 -13.18 -10.97 7.72
CA SER A 87 -12.26 -11.72 8.56
C SER A 87 -12.81 -12.03 9.97
N GLY A 88 -13.87 -11.34 10.43
CA GLY A 88 -14.47 -11.59 11.75
C GLY A 88 -13.64 -11.09 12.93
N TYR A 89 -12.70 -10.16 12.69
CA TYR A 89 -11.84 -9.57 13.71
C TYR A 89 -11.98 -8.06 13.70
N ASP A 90 -12.18 -7.49 14.89
CA ASP A 90 -12.12 -6.04 15.15
C ASP A 90 -10.68 -5.55 14.92
N SER A 91 -10.51 -4.57 14.03
CA SER A 91 -9.54 -3.47 14.13
C SER A 91 -8.05 -3.74 14.40
N ASP A 92 -7.52 -4.94 14.16
CA ASP A 92 -6.06 -5.15 14.26
C ASP A 92 -5.36 -4.78 12.94
N ASP A 93 -4.76 -3.59 12.92
CA ASP A 93 -3.84 -3.12 11.87
C ASP A 93 -2.43 -3.69 12.09
N PHE A 94 -1.60 -3.65 11.05
CA PHE A 94 -0.23 -4.10 11.10
C PHE A 94 0.68 -3.00 11.66
N LEU A 95 1.55 -3.37 12.60
CA LEU A 95 2.61 -2.49 13.10
C LEU A 95 3.94 -2.82 12.41
N PHE A 96 4.58 -1.80 11.88
CA PHE A 96 5.92 -1.88 11.33
C PHE A 96 6.92 -1.38 12.38
N VAL A 97 7.85 -2.27 12.74
CA VAL A 97 8.91 -2.00 13.71
C VAL A 97 10.24 -2.05 12.99
N ARG A 98 11.02 -0.97 13.09
CA ARG A 98 12.38 -0.93 12.56
C ARG A 98 13.27 -1.88 13.38
N LYS A 99 14.04 -2.73 12.68
CA LYS A 99 14.98 -3.67 13.28
C LYS A 99 16.38 -3.06 13.40
#